data_AF-A0A6A2XV29-F1
#
_entry.id   AF-A0A6A2XV29-F1
#
_cell.length_a   1.000
_cell.length_b   1.000
_cell.length_c   1.000
_cell.angle_alpha   90.00
_cell.angle_beta   90.00
_cell.angle_gamma   90.00
#
_symmetry.space_group_name_H-M   'P 1'
#
loop_
_entity.id
_entity.type
_entity.pdbx_description
1 polymer ?
#
loop_
_entity_poly.entity_id
_entity_poly.type
_entity_poly.pdbx_seq_one_letter_code
_entity_poly.pdbx_strand_id
1 'polypeptide(L)'
;MKEEHKLFLVRALIPLHKPKPIAVYHQQLSYCIIQFVEKDSKLSDTVIRGLLKYCPLTNCQKEVLFLAELEVLEATQLAEFQRCMVPLFSQIALCLNSSHFQVAERALFWWNNEHIVSLIAQNRQVFMAMDAELFEESERQFEEKKARAQEVEEQREMTWKKMVDAAAQRGKDDMVTA
;
A
#
# COMPACT_ATOMS: atom_id res chain seq x y z
N MET A 1 7.07 5.18 28.64
CA MET A 1 5.80 5.80 29.11
C MET A 1 5.38 5.23 30.47
N LYS A 2 4.71 6.02 31.32
CA LYS A 2 4.13 5.54 32.59
C LYS A 2 2.95 4.60 32.33
N GLU A 3 2.70 3.66 33.23
CA GLU A 3 1.66 2.64 33.08
C GLU A 3 0.24 3.23 32.99
N GLU A 4 -0.04 4.27 33.77
CA GLU A 4 -1.32 5.00 33.74
C GLU A 4 -1.66 5.55 32.34
N HIS A 5 -0.66 6.03 31.60
CA HIS A 5 -0.85 6.54 30.25
C HIS A 5 -1.13 5.41 29.26
N LYS A 6 -0.49 4.24 29.43
CA LYS A 6 -0.74 3.05 28.60
C LYS A 6 -2.16 2.53 28.84
N LEU A 7 -2.60 2.49 30.11
CA LEU A 7 -3.97 2.13 30.46
C LEU A 7 -4.97 3.12 29.87
N PHE A 8 -4.67 4.43 29.88
CA PHE A 8 -5.51 5.43 29.24
C PHE A 8 -5.64 5.21 27.72
N LEU A 9 -4.54 4.93 27.02
CA LEU A 9 -4.56 4.57 25.60
C LEU A 9 -5.48 3.36 25.33
N VAL A 10 -5.28 2.27 26.07
CA VAL A 10 -5.98 1.00 25.84
C VAL A 10 -7.45 1.04 26.27
N ARG A 11 -7.77 1.73 27.36
CA ARG A 11 -9.11 1.73 27.97
C ARG A 11 -9.97 2.91 27.57
N ALA A 12 -9.39 4.01 27.10
CA ALA A 12 -10.13 5.21 26.70
C ALA A 12 -9.95 5.51 25.21
N LEU A 13 -8.73 5.79 24.75
CA LEU A 13 -8.51 6.27 23.38
C LEU A 13 -8.86 5.23 22.31
N ILE A 14 -8.36 4.00 22.43
CA ILE A 14 -8.67 2.93 21.48
C ILE A 14 -10.19 2.63 21.40
N PRO A 15 -10.93 2.53 22.51
CA PRO A 15 -12.39 2.38 22.45
C PRO A 15 -13.18 3.54 21.83
N LEU A 16 -12.63 4.77 21.79
CA LEU A 16 -13.30 5.94 21.18
C LEU A 16 -13.46 5.84 19.65
N HIS A 17 -12.86 4.84 19.02
CA HIS A 17 -13.05 4.53 17.60
C HIS A 17 -14.39 3.82 17.31
N LYS A 18 -15.00 3.21 18.33
CA LYS A 18 -16.25 2.44 18.20
C LYS A 18 -17.50 3.30 17.91
N PRO A 19 -17.76 4.43 18.62
CA PRO A 19 -19.01 5.19 18.47
C PRO A 19 -19.28 5.67 17.03
N LYS A 20 -20.57 5.79 16.67
CA LYS A 20 -20.99 6.22 15.33
C LYS A 20 -20.49 7.61 14.92
N PRO A 21 -20.53 8.66 15.77
CA PRO A 21 -20.17 10.02 15.38
C PRO A 21 -18.66 10.29 15.43
N ILE A 22 -17.82 9.29 15.13
CA ILE A 22 -16.35 9.42 15.18
C ILE A 22 -15.82 10.57 14.32
N ALA A 23 -16.45 10.85 13.18
CA ALA A 23 -16.05 11.92 12.26
C ALA A 23 -15.91 13.30 12.94
N VAL A 24 -16.65 13.57 14.03
CA VAL A 24 -16.62 14.86 14.75
C VAL A 24 -15.29 15.08 15.48
N TYR A 25 -14.62 14.01 15.92
CA TYR A 25 -13.42 14.06 16.75
C TYR A 25 -12.26 13.22 16.22
N HIS A 26 -12.43 12.61 15.04
CA HIS A 26 -11.49 11.66 14.44
C HIS A 26 -10.08 12.24 14.31
N GLN A 27 -9.94 13.46 13.79
CA GLN A 27 -8.63 14.07 13.57
C GLN A 27 -7.87 14.24 14.89
N GLN A 28 -8.55 14.71 15.94
CA GLN A 28 -7.96 14.90 17.26
C GLN A 28 -7.59 13.55 17.90
N LEU A 29 -8.45 12.55 17.74
CA LEU A 29 -8.21 11.20 18.25
C LEU A 29 -7.01 10.55 17.55
N SER A 30 -6.95 10.59 16.21
CA SER A 30 -5.84 10.08 15.41
C SER A 30 -4.52 10.75 15.79
N TYR A 31 -4.51 12.08 15.93
CA TYR A 31 -3.34 12.82 16.41
C TYR A 31 -2.87 12.32 17.79
N CYS A 32 -3.78 12.11 18.74
CA CYS A 32 -3.43 11.55 20.04
C CYS A 32 -2.82 10.15 19.90
N ILE A 33 -3.40 9.27 19.09
CA ILE A 33 -2.90 7.91 18.87
C ILE A 33 -1.47 7.93 18.30
N ILE A 34 -1.21 8.72 17.27
CA ILE A 34 0.13 8.87 16.67
C ILE A 34 1.13 9.34 17.71
N GLN A 35 0.78 10.36 18.51
CA GLN A 35 1.66 10.88 19.57
C GLN A 35 2.01 9.84 20.65
N PHE A 36 1.11 8.91 20.94
CA PHE A 36 1.41 7.79 21.84
C PHE A 36 2.45 6.84 21.24
N VAL A 37 2.33 6.54 19.95
CA VAL A 37 3.23 5.64 19.23
C VAL A 37 4.60 6.26 19.00
N GLU A 38 4.66 7.54 18.61
CA GLU A 38 5.93 8.28 18.47
C GLU A 38 6.71 8.31 19.80
N LYS A 39 5.99 8.38 20.93
CA LYS A 39 6.61 8.42 22.26
C LYS A 39 7.06 7.04 22.76
N ASP A 40 6.42 5.96 22.33
CA ASP A 40 6.75 4.58 22.71
C ASP A 40 6.33 3.64 21.58
N SER A 41 7.27 3.36 20.65
CA SER A 41 7.00 2.61 19.42
C SER A 41 6.43 1.21 19.66
N LYS A 42 6.69 0.62 20.83
CA LYS A 42 6.14 -0.68 21.25
C LYS A 42 4.62 -0.69 21.36
N LEU A 43 3.99 0.48 21.44
CA LEU A 43 2.53 0.62 21.48
C LEU A 43 1.88 0.41 20.10
N SER A 44 2.64 0.44 19.00
CA SER A 44 2.11 0.29 17.63
C SER A 44 1.28 -0.98 17.46
N ASP A 45 1.81 -2.14 17.87
CA ASP A 45 1.10 -3.43 17.77
C ASP A 45 -0.21 -3.41 18.57
N THR A 46 -0.19 -2.84 19.78
CA THR A 46 -1.38 -2.72 20.63
C THR A 46 -2.44 -1.81 19.99
N VAL A 47 -2.01 -0.68 19.43
CA VAL A 47 -2.88 0.27 18.73
C VAL A 47 -3.50 -0.37 17.50
N ILE A 48 -2.68 -0.91 16.59
CA ILE A 48 -3.14 -1.48 15.31
C ILE A 48 -4.13 -2.63 15.57
N ARG A 49 -3.82 -3.54 16.49
CA ARG A 49 -4.75 -4.63 16.88
C ARG A 49 -6.03 -4.10 17.51
N GLY A 50 -5.91 -3.04 18.32
CA GLY A 50 -7.05 -2.34 18.92
C GLY A 50 -7.98 -1.71 17.87
N LEU A 51 -7.42 -1.07 16.85
CA LEU A 51 -8.17 -0.49 15.74
C LEU A 51 -8.83 -1.58 14.89
N LEU A 52 -8.10 -2.65 14.55
CA LEU A 52 -8.63 -3.79 13.79
C LEU A 52 -9.86 -4.43 14.46
N LYS A 53 -9.89 -4.47 15.80
CA LYS A 53 -11.05 -4.94 16.56
C LYS A 53 -12.32 -4.12 16.33
N TYR A 54 -12.19 -2.84 16.00
CA TYR A 54 -13.30 -1.93 15.75
C TYR A 54 -13.49 -1.60 14.27
N CYS A 55 -12.85 -2.37 13.38
CA CYS A 55 -12.98 -2.19 11.95
C CYS A 55 -14.47 -2.26 11.55
N PRO A 56 -14.99 -1.21 10.89
CA PRO A 56 -16.39 -1.17 10.46
C PRO A 56 -16.60 -2.09 9.24
N LEU A 57 -17.57 -3.00 9.31
CA LEU A 57 -17.88 -3.92 8.21
C LEU A 57 -19.06 -3.47 7.32
N THR A 58 -19.79 -2.43 7.74
CA THR A 58 -21.06 -2.05 7.09
C THR A 58 -21.18 -0.55 6.81
N ASN A 59 -20.15 0.24 7.09
CA ASN A 59 -20.21 1.71 6.96
C ASN A 59 -18.94 2.19 6.26
N CYS A 60 -19.07 2.46 4.96
CA CYS A 60 -17.97 2.86 4.10
C CYS A 60 -17.28 4.15 4.55
N GLN A 61 -18.01 5.13 5.08
CA GLN A 61 -17.41 6.37 5.59
C GLN A 61 -16.50 6.07 6.79
N LYS A 62 -16.93 5.18 7.68
CA LYS A 62 -16.09 4.74 8.80
C LYS A 62 -14.91 3.89 8.33
N GLU A 63 -15.05 3.08 7.28
CA GLU A 63 -13.94 2.33 6.70
C GLU A 63 -12.86 3.28 6.17
N VAL A 64 -13.26 4.37 5.49
CA VAL A 64 -12.32 5.40 5.03
C VAL A 64 -11.61 6.08 6.19
N LEU A 65 -12.31 6.40 7.28
CA LEU A 65 -11.70 6.95 8.49
C LEU A 65 -10.75 5.95 9.15
N PHE A 66 -11.15 4.70 9.32
CA PHE A 66 -10.30 3.63 9.83
C PHE A 66 -9.00 3.47 9.02
N LEU A 67 -9.09 3.48 7.68
CA LEU A 67 -7.91 3.44 6.81
C LEU A 67 -7.00 4.66 6.98
N ALA A 68 -7.55 5.81 7.37
CA ALA A 68 -6.77 7.01 7.69
C ALA A 68 -6.06 6.89 9.06
N GLU A 69 -6.65 6.23 10.05
CA GLU A 69 -6.01 6.04 11.36
C GLU A 69 -4.84 5.07 11.32
N LEU A 70 -4.89 4.13 10.38
CA LEU A 70 -3.80 3.21 10.11
C LEU A 70 -2.55 3.89 9.51
N GLU A 71 -2.59 5.20 9.22
CA GLU A 71 -1.39 6.03 9.01
C GLU A 71 -0.43 5.99 10.20
N VAL A 72 -0.86 5.52 11.37
CA VAL A 72 0.04 5.18 12.49
C VAL A 72 1.18 4.22 12.08
N LEU A 73 1.03 3.50 10.96
CA LEU A 73 2.10 2.71 10.35
C LEU A 73 3.33 3.53 9.98
N GLU A 74 3.18 4.83 9.66
CA GLU A 74 4.29 5.74 9.37
C GLU A 74 5.20 5.93 10.58
N ALA A 75 4.64 5.89 11.80
CA ALA A 75 5.39 5.91 13.06
C ALA A 75 5.79 4.50 13.54
N THR A 76 5.41 3.43 12.82
CA THR A 76 5.62 2.05 13.24
C THR A 76 6.98 1.52 12.77
N GLN A 77 7.74 0.93 13.71
CA GLN A 77 9.02 0.28 13.43
C GLN A 77 8.83 -1.15 12.93
N LEU A 78 9.82 -1.66 12.17
CA LEU A 78 9.80 -3.01 11.57
C LEU A 78 9.42 -4.12 12.56
N ALA A 79 10.03 -4.13 13.75
CA ALA A 79 9.81 -5.19 14.74
C ALA A 79 8.36 -5.23 15.25
N GLU A 80 7.70 -4.07 15.34
CA GLU A 80 6.32 -3.96 15.81
C GLU A 80 5.33 -4.19 14.66
N PHE A 81 5.68 -3.76 13.45
CA PHE A 81 4.97 -4.12 12.23
C PHE A 81 4.86 -5.64 12.06
N GLN A 82 5.96 -6.36 12.21
CA GLN A 82 6.00 -7.83 12.10
C GLN A 82 5.02 -8.54 13.03
N ARG A 83 4.69 -7.94 14.18
CA ARG A 83 3.74 -8.53 15.13
C ARG A 83 2.30 -8.40 14.66
N CYS A 84 1.96 -7.40 13.85
CA CYS A 84 0.57 -7.09 13.48
C CYS A 84 0.30 -7.20 11.97
N MET A 85 1.32 -7.39 11.12
CA MET A 85 1.19 -7.33 9.66
C MET A 85 0.19 -8.32 9.07
N VAL A 86 0.10 -9.55 9.59
CA VAL A 86 -0.79 -10.58 9.03
C VAL A 86 -2.27 -10.20 9.19
N PRO A 87 -2.80 -9.95 10.41
CA PRO A 87 -4.19 -9.53 10.57
C PRO A 87 -4.46 -8.16 9.95
N LEU A 88 -3.47 -7.25 9.95
CA LEU A 88 -3.59 -5.95 9.30
C LEU A 88 -3.83 -6.10 7.80
N PHE A 89 -2.97 -6.82 7.08
CA PHE A 89 -3.08 -6.95 5.64
C PHE A 89 -4.20 -7.88 5.18
N SER A 90 -4.65 -8.79 6.05
CA SER A 90 -5.91 -9.51 5.82
C SER A 90 -7.08 -8.52 5.74
N GLN A 91 -7.13 -7.51 6.60
CA GLN A 91 -8.16 -6.47 6.55
C GLN A 91 -7.96 -5.52 5.36
N ILE A 92 -6.72 -5.16 5.03
CA ILE A 92 -6.44 -4.31 3.85
C ILE A 92 -6.84 -5.01 2.56
N ALA A 93 -6.62 -6.32 2.42
CA ALA A 93 -7.07 -7.09 1.28
C ALA A 93 -8.60 -7.00 1.09
N LEU A 94 -9.38 -7.02 2.19
CA LEU A 94 -10.83 -6.80 2.12
C LEU A 94 -11.17 -5.38 1.63
N CYS A 95 -10.47 -4.36 2.12
CA CYS A 95 -10.71 -2.98 1.70
C CYS A 95 -10.34 -2.75 0.22
N LEU A 96 -9.24 -3.35 -0.26
CA LEU A 96 -8.83 -3.29 -1.67
C LEU A 96 -9.86 -3.92 -2.62
N ASN A 97 -10.54 -4.96 -2.16
CA ASN A 97 -11.60 -5.64 -2.91
C ASN A 97 -13.00 -5.07 -2.63
N SER A 98 -13.10 -3.94 -1.93
CA SER A 98 -14.37 -3.28 -1.65
C SER A 98 -15.01 -2.77 -2.94
N SER A 99 -16.31 -3.00 -3.11
CA SER A 99 -17.08 -2.41 -4.21
C SER A 99 -17.27 -0.90 -4.06
N HIS A 100 -16.96 -0.33 -2.88
CA HIS A 100 -17.06 1.10 -2.64
C HIS A 100 -15.76 1.81 -3.03
N PHE A 101 -15.82 2.59 -4.11
CA PHE A 101 -14.66 3.27 -4.70
C PHE A 101 -13.75 3.97 -3.66
N GLN A 102 -14.31 4.80 -2.79
CA GLN A 102 -13.50 5.56 -1.82
C GLN A 102 -12.74 4.67 -0.82
N VAL A 103 -13.25 3.48 -0.53
CA VAL A 103 -12.57 2.54 0.38
C VAL A 103 -11.39 1.89 -0.35
N ALA A 104 -11.64 1.38 -1.56
CA ALA A 104 -10.61 0.76 -2.39
C ALA A 104 -9.50 1.76 -2.76
N GLU A 105 -9.86 2.97 -3.19
CA GLU A 105 -8.91 4.05 -3.51
C GLU A 105 -8.07 4.43 -2.30
N ARG A 106 -8.70 4.61 -1.13
CA ARG A 106 -7.96 4.97 0.10
C ARG A 106 -6.99 3.87 0.54
N ALA A 107 -7.37 2.60 0.38
CA ALA A 107 -6.50 1.47 0.67
C ALA A 107 -5.33 1.37 -0.34
N LEU A 108 -5.60 1.59 -1.63
CA LEU A 108 -4.56 1.62 -2.67
C LEU A 108 -3.54 2.76 -2.44
N PHE A 109 -3.99 3.90 -1.90
CA PHE A 109 -3.13 5.05 -1.64
C PHE A 109 -1.95 4.74 -0.70
N TRP A 110 -2.01 3.66 0.10
CA TRP A 110 -0.90 3.22 0.93
C TRP A 110 0.36 2.87 0.14
N TRP A 111 0.22 2.42 -1.10
CA TRP A 111 1.36 2.12 -1.97
C TRP A 111 2.12 3.38 -2.40
N ASN A 112 1.60 4.59 -2.13
CA ASN A 112 2.32 5.84 -2.32
C ASN A 112 3.19 6.22 -1.10
N ASN A 113 3.05 5.52 0.03
CA ASN A 113 3.85 5.78 1.23
C ASN A 113 5.11 4.91 1.23
N GLU A 114 6.27 5.54 1.02
CA GLU A 114 7.56 4.85 0.92
C GLU A 114 7.91 4.01 2.16
N HIS A 115 7.51 4.46 3.35
CA HIS A 115 7.76 3.72 4.59
C HIS A 115 6.94 2.43 4.65
N ILE A 116 5.64 2.51 4.33
CA ILE A 116 4.77 1.32 4.25
C ILE A 116 5.29 0.35 3.20
N VAL A 117 5.66 0.85 2.01
CA VAL A 117 6.23 0.03 0.93
C VAL A 117 7.53 -0.65 1.38
N SER A 118 8.40 0.07 2.09
CA SER A 118 9.64 -0.48 2.65
C SER A 118 9.38 -1.57 3.68
N LEU A 119 8.41 -1.38 4.59
CA LEU A 119 7.99 -2.40 5.55
C LEU A 119 7.45 -3.66 4.84
N ILE A 120 6.66 -3.49 3.78
CA ILE A 120 6.15 -4.60 2.97
C ILE A 120 7.32 -5.36 2.32
N ALA A 121 8.24 -4.64 1.66
CA ALA A 121 9.37 -5.23 0.95
C ALA A 121 10.30 -6.05 1.88
N GLN A 122 10.55 -5.54 3.09
CA GLN A 122 11.36 -6.23 4.11
C GLN A 122 10.71 -7.51 4.64
N ASN A 123 9.39 -7.65 4.50
CA ASN A 123 8.62 -8.82 4.97
C ASN A 123 7.96 -9.59 3.82
N ARG A 124 8.49 -9.47 2.58
CA ARG A 124 7.91 -10.08 1.37
C ARG A 124 7.57 -11.56 1.53
N GLN A 125 8.41 -12.31 2.26
CA GLN A 125 8.24 -13.75 2.47
C GLN A 125 6.94 -14.09 3.20
N VAL A 126 6.52 -13.22 4.13
CA VAL A 126 5.26 -13.41 4.86
C VAL A 126 4.07 -13.12 3.93
N PHE A 127 4.15 -12.08 3.11
CA PHE A 127 3.11 -11.76 2.12
C PHE A 127 2.97 -12.86 1.06
N MET A 128 4.09 -13.40 0.58
CA MET A 128 4.11 -14.57 -0.29
C MET A 128 3.40 -15.76 0.36
N ALA A 129 3.66 -16.01 1.65
CA ALA A 129 3.03 -17.11 2.37
C ALA A 129 1.54 -16.88 2.68
N MET A 130 1.06 -15.62 2.70
CA MET A 130 -0.35 -15.31 2.92
C MET A 130 -1.23 -15.73 1.74
N ASP A 131 -0.72 -15.63 0.51
CA ASP A 131 -1.41 -16.07 -0.70
C ASP A 131 -0.38 -16.49 -1.78
N ALA A 132 0.14 -17.70 -1.64
CA ALA A 132 1.21 -18.21 -2.50
C ALA A 132 0.75 -18.35 -3.95
N GLU A 133 -0.50 -18.77 -4.17
CA GLU A 133 -1.07 -18.94 -5.51
C GLU A 133 -1.19 -17.59 -6.22
N LEU A 134 -1.70 -16.56 -5.55
CA LEU A 134 -1.77 -15.21 -6.11
C LEU A 134 -0.38 -14.65 -6.42
N PHE A 135 0.60 -14.92 -5.55
CA PHE A 135 1.97 -14.46 -5.76
C PHE A 135 2.61 -15.10 -6.99
N GLU A 136 2.52 -16.43 -7.12
CA GLU A 136 3.03 -17.18 -8.28
C GLU A 136 2.37 -16.70 -9.58
N GLU A 137 1.05 -16.48 -9.56
CA GLU A 137 0.33 -15.93 -10.72
C GLU A 137 0.80 -14.53 -11.08
N SER A 138 0.98 -13.66 -10.07
CA SER A 138 1.44 -12.28 -10.27
C SER A 138 2.87 -12.23 -10.82
N GLU A 139 3.76 -13.10 -10.33
CA GLU A 139 5.14 -13.22 -10.80
C GLU A 139 5.18 -13.68 -12.27
N ARG A 140 4.38 -14.69 -12.62
CA ARG A 140 4.24 -15.14 -14.02
C ARG A 140 3.78 -14.01 -14.93
N GLN A 141 2.73 -13.29 -14.55
CA GLN A 141 2.21 -12.16 -15.33
C GLN A 141 3.24 -11.04 -15.49
N PHE A 142 4.03 -10.79 -14.46
CA PHE A 142 5.09 -9.78 -14.50
C PHE A 142 6.19 -10.15 -15.51
N GLU A 143 6.69 -11.39 -15.47
CA GLU A 143 7.72 -11.86 -16.40
C GLU A 143 7.21 -11.88 -17.85
N GLU A 144 5.96 -12.28 -18.09
CA GLU A 144 5.37 -12.20 -19.43
C GLU A 144 5.25 -10.76 -19.94
N LYS A 145 4.85 -9.80 -19.08
CA LYS A 145 4.77 -8.38 -19.46
C LYS A 145 6.15 -7.81 -19.78
N LYS A 146 7.16 -8.20 -19.01
CA LYS A 146 8.55 -7.79 -19.22
C LYS A 146 9.10 -8.35 -20.54
N ALA A 147 8.88 -9.63 -20.83
CA ALA A 147 9.27 -10.23 -22.11
C ALA A 147 8.57 -9.54 -23.29
N ARG A 148 7.26 -9.27 -23.20
CA ARG A 148 6.52 -8.51 -24.21
C ARG A 148 7.07 -7.08 -24.40
N ALA A 149 7.43 -6.40 -23.32
CA ALA A 149 8.01 -5.06 -23.40
C ALA A 149 9.39 -5.06 -24.11
N GLN A 150 10.22 -6.08 -23.86
CA GLN A 150 11.50 -6.26 -24.54
C GLN A 150 11.31 -6.53 -26.04
N GLU A 151 10.40 -7.43 -26.41
CA GLU A 151 10.10 -7.74 -27.81
C GLU A 151 9.61 -6.50 -28.57
N VAL A 152 8.73 -5.70 -27.96
CA VAL A 152 8.27 -4.43 -28.54
C VAL A 152 9.43 -3.46 -28.76
N GLU A 153 10.38 -3.36 -27.82
CA GLU A 153 11.53 -2.48 -27.98
C GLU A 153 12.47 -2.96 -29.10
N GLU A 154 12.76 -4.26 -29.18
CA GLU A 154 13.55 -4.84 -30.28
C GLU A 154 12.89 -4.60 -31.65
N GLN A 155 11.57 -4.77 -31.75
CA GLN A 155 10.82 -4.47 -32.97
C GLN A 155 10.89 -2.98 -33.34
N ARG A 156 10.84 -2.08 -32.34
CA ARG A 156 10.99 -0.63 -32.55
C ARG A 156 12.37 -0.28 -33.09
N GLU A 157 13.44 -0.84 -32.51
CA GLU A 157 14.81 -0.64 -32.98
C GLU A 157 15.02 -1.15 -34.41
N MET A 158 14.51 -2.35 -34.71
CA MET A 158 14.58 -2.93 -36.06
C MET A 158 13.81 -2.11 -37.07
N THR A 159 12.63 -1.60 -36.69
CA THR A 159 11.81 -0.73 -37.55
C THR A 159 12.51 0.60 -37.78
N TRP A 160 13.08 1.21 -36.73
CA TRP A 160 13.86 2.45 -36.84
C TRP A 160 15.06 2.29 -37.78
N LYS A 161 15.83 1.21 -37.64
CA LYS A 161 16.97 0.93 -38.50
C LYS A 161 16.56 0.82 -39.97
N LYS A 162 15.48 0.09 -40.28
CA LYS A 162 14.93 -0.01 -41.66
C LYS A 162 14.51 1.35 -42.22
N MET A 163 13.90 2.22 -41.40
CA MET A 163 13.51 3.57 -41.83
C MET A 163 14.73 4.44 -42.14
N VAL A 164 15.77 4.37 -41.31
CA VAL A 164 17.04 5.08 -41.53
C VAL A 164 17.72 4.60 -42.80
N ASP A 165 17.82 3.28 -42.99
CA ASP A 165 18.41 2.68 -44.19
C ASP A 165 17.64 3.06 -45.47
N ALA A 166 16.31 3.05 -45.43
CA ALA A 166 15.46 3.45 -46.56
C ALA A 166 15.59 4.95 -46.89
N ALA A 167 15.72 5.82 -45.89
CA ALA A 167 15.96 7.25 -46.09
C ALA A 167 17.35 7.51 -46.72
N ALA A 168 18.38 6.78 -46.27
CA ALA A 168 19.73 6.87 -46.84
C ALA A 168 19.80 6.40 -48.30
N GLN A 169 19.00 5.39 -48.68
CA GLN A 169 18.90 4.94 -50.06
C GLN A 169 18.21 5.96 -50.96
N ARG A 170 17.10 6.57 -50.52
CA ARG A 170 16.41 7.63 -51.28
C ARG A 170 17.30 8.85 -51.53
N GLY A 171 18.05 9.29 -50.52
CA GLY A 171 18.99 10.41 -50.69
C GLY A 171 20.16 10.13 -51.63
N LYS A 172 20.51 8.85 -51.86
CA LYS A 172 21.52 8.46 -52.87
C LYS A 172 20.94 8.43 -54.27
N ASP A 173 19.71 7.93 -54.43
CA ASP A 173 19.04 7.91 -55.73
C ASP A 173 18.79 9.34 -56.25
N ASP A 174 18.39 10.26 -55.38
CA ASP A 174 18.21 11.68 -55.72
C ASP A 174 19.52 12.38 -56.16
N MET A 175 20.69 11.85 -55.77
CA MET A 175 22.02 12.39 -56.11
C MET A 175 22.59 11.81 -57.42
N VAL A 176 22.04 10.71 -57.94
CA VAL A 176 22.46 10.07 -59.20
C VAL A 176 21.66 10.61 -60.41
N THR A 177 20.52 11.27 -60.16
CA THR A 177 19.64 11.86 -61.19
C THR A 177 19.86 13.36 -61.46
N ALA A 178 20.91 13.99 -60.91
CA ALA A 178 21.27 15.40 -61.16
C ALA A 178 22.56 15.50 -61.98
#